data_AF-A0A8J4ULL1-F1
#
_entry.id   AF-A0A8J4ULL1-F1
#
_cell.length_a   1.000
_cell.length_b   1.000
_cell.length_c   1.000
_cell.angle_alpha   90.00
_cell.angle_beta   90.00
_cell.angle_gamma   90.00
#
_symmetry.space_group_name_H-M   'P 1'
#
loop_
_entity.id
_entity.type
_entity.pdbx_description
1 polymer ?
#
loop_
_entity_poly.entity_id
_entity_poly.type
_entity_poly.pdbx_seq_one_letter_code
_entity_poly.pdbx_strand_id
1 'polypeptide(L)'
;SELKEEQMKSQQRIQEKQKKVQELKQAVNTIKLSAQTAVEDSERIFTELISSMEKKRSEVTELIRAQEKAELSRAERLLEQLEQEIADLQRRLTELEQLSHTHDHIYVLQALASGRQFLRENRPDFLTSNIRVHQHLSFDGVRNSLSDLKKRLEEFCEEEFNKIPPH
;
A
#
# COMPACT_ATOMS: atom_id res chain seq x y z
N SER A 1 -15.73 42.41 76.60
CA SER A 1 -17.07 42.58 76.04
C SER A 1 -17.25 41.57 74.93
N GLU A 2 -18.45 41.03 74.77
CA GLU A 2 -18.81 40.05 73.74
C GLU A 2 -18.39 40.51 72.33
N LEU A 3 -18.47 41.81 72.06
CA LEU A 3 -18.06 42.42 70.79
C LEU A 3 -16.59 42.16 70.41
N LYS A 4 -15.67 42.17 71.39
CA LYS A 4 -14.24 41.90 71.13
C LYS A 4 -13.98 40.42 70.81
N GLU A 5 -14.74 39.53 71.43
CA GLU A 5 -14.62 38.09 71.16
C GLU A 5 -15.14 37.75 69.76
N GLU A 6 -16.26 38.34 69.35
CA GLU A 6 -16.81 38.19 68.00
C GLU A 6 -15.87 38.76 66.91
N GLN A 7 -15.20 39.88 67.21
CA GLN A 7 -14.18 40.45 66.32
C GLN A 7 -12.99 39.49 66.12
N MET A 8 -12.47 38.90 67.19
CA MET A 8 -11.37 37.93 67.12
C MET A 8 -11.78 36.67 66.34
N LYS A 9 -12.98 36.13 66.60
CA LYS A 9 -13.55 34.99 65.84
C LYS A 9 -13.67 35.30 64.36
N SER A 10 -14.14 36.51 64.02
CA SER A 10 -14.26 36.95 62.62
C SER A 10 -12.89 37.06 61.94
N GLN A 11 -11.88 37.63 62.60
CA GLN A 11 -10.51 37.69 62.06
C GLN A 11 -9.92 36.31 61.81
N GLN A 12 -10.10 35.36 62.73
CA GLN A 12 -9.64 33.99 62.56
C GLN A 12 -10.31 33.31 61.34
N ARG A 13 -11.64 33.45 61.21
CA ARG A 13 -12.38 32.93 60.05
C ARG A 13 -11.90 33.55 58.73
N ILE A 14 -11.56 34.84 58.71
CA ILE A 14 -11.01 35.51 57.53
C ILE A 14 -9.66 34.88 57.15
N GLN A 15 -8.74 34.70 58.10
CA GLN A 15 -7.43 34.09 57.84
C GLN A 15 -7.56 32.64 57.33
N GLU A 16 -8.44 31.84 57.93
CA GLU A 16 -8.72 30.48 57.45
C GLU A 16 -9.27 30.48 56.01
N LYS A 17 -10.19 31.40 55.69
CA LYS A 17 -10.73 31.53 54.34
C LYS A 17 -9.67 32.00 53.34
N GLN A 18 -8.78 32.91 53.72
CA GLN A 18 -7.65 33.34 52.88
C GLN A 18 -6.71 32.18 52.56
N LYS A 19 -6.39 31.34 53.56
CA LYS A 19 -5.59 30.12 53.34
C LYS A 19 -6.29 29.15 52.38
N LYS A 20 -7.58 28.88 52.59
CA LYS A 20 -8.39 28.03 51.69
C LYS A 20 -8.44 28.59 50.26
N VAL A 21 -8.51 29.91 50.09
CA VAL A 21 -8.47 30.53 48.76
C VAL A 21 -7.12 30.28 48.07
N GLN A 22 -6.00 30.34 48.80
CA GLN A 22 -4.69 30.04 48.23
C GLN A 22 -4.57 28.56 47.83
N GLU A 23 -5.02 27.65 48.70
CA GLU A 23 -5.05 26.21 48.41
C GLU A 23 -5.90 25.89 47.18
N LEU A 24 -7.10 26.49 47.08
CA LEU A 24 -7.97 26.31 45.90
C LEU A 24 -7.35 26.87 44.63
N LYS A 25 -6.68 28.03 44.68
CA LYS A 25 -5.97 28.58 43.51
C LYS A 25 -4.87 27.64 43.02
N GLN A 26 -4.12 27.03 43.95
CA GLN A 26 -3.10 26.04 43.60
C GLN A 26 -3.74 24.80 42.98
N ALA A 27 -4.78 24.24 43.60
CA ALA A 27 -5.49 23.08 43.08
C ALA A 27 -6.04 23.32 41.65
N VAL A 28 -6.65 24.48 41.40
CA VAL A 28 -7.13 24.85 40.07
C VAL A 28 -6.01 24.89 39.04
N ASN A 29 -4.85 25.45 39.39
CA ASN A 29 -3.71 25.48 38.48
C ASN A 29 -3.13 24.10 38.20
N THR A 30 -3.04 23.24 39.23
CA THR A 30 -2.60 21.85 39.08
C THR A 30 -3.53 21.06 38.17
N ILE A 31 -4.85 21.20 38.34
CA ILE A 31 -5.85 20.54 37.48
C ILE A 31 -5.70 21.02 36.03
N LYS A 32 -5.58 22.34 35.82
CA LYS A 32 -5.39 22.90 34.47
C LYS A 32 -4.13 22.36 33.80
N LEU A 33 -3.01 22.34 34.52
CA LEU A 33 -1.75 21.83 33.97
C LEU A 33 -1.84 20.33 33.66
N SER A 34 -2.40 19.55 34.59
CA SER A 34 -2.56 18.10 34.40
C SER A 34 -3.46 17.79 33.19
N ALA A 35 -4.56 18.52 33.01
CA ALA A 35 -5.44 18.34 31.87
C ALA A 35 -4.74 18.72 30.55
N GLN A 36 -3.99 19.82 30.54
CA GLN A 36 -3.23 20.24 29.37
C GLN A 36 -2.18 19.21 28.97
N THR A 37 -1.41 18.69 29.92
CA THR A 37 -0.42 17.62 29.68
C THR A 37 -1.09 16.36 29.14
N ALA A 38 -2.22 15.94 29.72
CA ALA A 38 -2.94 14.76 29.23
C ALA A 38 -3.44 14.93 27.78
N VAL A 39 -3.88 16.14 27.40
CA VAL A 39 -4.26 16.45 26.02
C VAL A 39 -3.04 16.40 25.10
N GLU A 40 -1.94 17.05 25.46
CA GLU A 40 -0.71 17.07 24.65
C GLU A 40 -0.13 15.67 24.43
N ASP A 41 -0.09 14.84 25.47
CA ASP A 41 0.36 13.45 25.35
C ASP A 41 -0.58 12.62 24.46
N SER A 42 -1.89 12.84 24.56
CA SER A 42 -2.88 12.14 23.73
C SER A 42 -2.74 12.52 22.25
N GLU A 43 -2.60 13.82 21.95
CA GLU A 43 -2.36 14.33 20.59
C GLU A 43 -1.07 13.76 19.99
N ARG A 44 -0.01 13.66 20.80
CA ARG A 44 1.26 13.06 20.38
C ARG A 44 1.08 11.58 20.03
N ILE A 45 0.41 10.81 20.87
CA ILE A 45 0.14 9.38 20.61
C ILE A 45 -0.65 9.20 19.32
N PHE A 46 -1.73 9.96 19.12
CA PHE A 46 -2.50 9.88 17.88
C PHE A 46 -1.69 10.27 16.64
N THR A 47 -0.85 11.30 16.75
CA THR A 47 0.04 11.70 15.66
C THR A 47 1.02 10.59 15.27
N GLU A 48 1.62 9.90 16.25
CA GLU A 48 2.53 8.77 16.01
C GLU A 48 1.80 7.58 15.34
N LEU A 49 0.56 7.29 15.77
CA LEU A 49 -0.27 6.24 15.18
C LEU A 49 -0.66 6.57 13.73
N ILE A 50 -1.10 7.79 13.46
CA ILE A 50 -1.45 8.26 12.11
C ILE A 50 -0.23 8.13 11.19
N SER A 51 0.92 8.65 11.61
CA SER A 51 2.17 8.58 10.84
C SER A 51 2.57 7.14 10.50
N SER A 52 2.45 6.22 11.48
CA SER A 52 2.70 4.80 11.26
C SER A 52 1.76 4.20 10.21
N MET A 53 0.49 4.57 10.23
CA MET A 53 -0.51 4.10 9.28
C MET A 53 -0.31 4.67 7.87
N GLU A 54 0.12 5.93 7.77
CA GLU A 54 0.48 6.55 6.49
C GLU A 54 1.70 5.90 5.85
N LYS A 55 2.69 5.51 6.65
CA LYS A 55 3.83 4.72 6.19
C LYS A 55 3.36 3.38 5.63
N LYS A 56 2.49 2.65 6.35
CA LYS A 56 1.92 1.38 5.88
C LYS A 56 1.09 1.54 4.60
N ARG A 57 0.29 2.60 4.49
CA ARG A 57 -0.42 2.96 3.26
C ARG A 57 0.53 3.10 2.07
N SER A 58 1.65 3.78 2.28
CA SER A 58 2.67 3.99 1.25
C SER A 58 3.34 2.67 0.86
N GLU A 59 3.73 1.83 1.82
CA GLU A 59 4.30 0.50 1.58
C GLU A 59 3.38 -0.39 0.72
N VAL A 60 2.07 -0.42 1.03
CA VAL A 60 1.10 -1.22 0.25
C VAL A 60 0.93 -0.67 -1.17
N THR A 61 0.90 0.66 -1.32
CA THR A 61 0.80 1.29 -2.64
C THR A 61 2.00 0.93 -3.52
N GLU A 62 3.21 1.04 -2.96
CA GLU A 62 4.43 0.67 -3.68
C GLU A 62 4.47 -0.81 -4.05
N LEU A 63 3.99 -1.71 -3.18
CA LEU A 63 3.88 -3.13 -3.48
C LEU A 63 2.97 -3.40 -4.69
N ILE A 64 1.80 -2.76 -4.73
CA ILE A 64 0.86 -2.87 -5.86
C ILE A 64 1.51 -2.39 -7.14
N ARG A 65 2.18 -1.22 -7.11
CA ARG A 65 2.85 -0.63 -8.29
C ARG A 65 4.03 -1.46 -8.77
N ALA A 66 4.80 -2.03 -7.85
CA ALA A 66 5.90 -2.93 -8.19
C ALA A 66 5.39 -4.20 -8.90
N GLN A 67 4.30 -4.79 -8.41
CA GLN A 67 3.69 -5.97 -9.02
C GLN A 67 3.08 -5.65 -10.38
N GLU A 68 2.34 -4.54 -10.50
CA GLU A 68 1.81 -4.03 -11.78
C GLU A 68 2.93 -3.88 -12.81
N LYS A 69 4.02 -3.18 -12.45
CA LYS A 69 5.15 -2.96 -13.36
C LYS A 69 5.82 -4.27 -13.78
N ALA A 70 5.99 -5.22 -12.86
CA ALA A 70 6.62 -6.51 -13.16
C ALA A 70 5.78 -7.34 -14.15
N GLU A 71 4.47 -7.38 -13.96
CA GLU A 71 3.57 -8.10 -14.86
C GLU A 71 3.42 -7.40 -16.22
N LEU A 72 3.35 -6.07 -16.26
CA LEU A 72 3.36 -5.30 -17.52
C LEU A 72 4.64 -5.56 -18.31
N SER A 73 5.81 -5.45 -17.67
CA SER A 73 7.09 -5.72 -18.33
C SER A 73 7.23 -7.16 -18.84
N ARG A 74 6.58 -8.12 -18.16
CA ARG A 74 6.51 -9.50 -18.65
C ARG A 74 5.60 -9.60 -19.88
N ALA A 75 4.44 -8.95 -19.85
CA ALA A 75 3.49 -8.95 -20.96
C ALA A 75 4.06 -8.27 -22.22
N GLU A 76 4.72 -7.13 -22.06
CA GLU A 76 5.39 -6.38 -23.14
C GLU A 76 6.46 -7.23 -23.84
N ARG A 77 7.30 -7.95 -23.07
CA ARG A 77 8.30 -8.85 -23.66
C ARG A 77 7.69 -10.00 -24.45
N LEU A 78 6.59 -10.57 -23.96
CA LEU A 78 5.86 -11.63 -24.68
C LEU A 78 5.22 -11.08 -25.96
N LEU A 79 4.70 -9.85 -25.93
CA LEU A 79 4.14 -9.17 -27.09
C LEU A 79 5.22 -8.95 -28.15
N GLU A 80 6.35 -8.37 -27.79
CA GLU A 80 7.48 -8.11 -28.70
C GLU A 80 7.99 -9.42 -29.34
N GLN A 81 8.10 -10.49 -28.54
CA GLN A 81 8.50 -11.80 -29.03
C GLN A 81 7.51 -12.33 -30.10
N LEU A 82 6.21 -12.20 -29.86
CA LEU A 82 5.16 -12.63 -30.79
C LEU A 82 5.13 -11.79 -32.06
N GLU A 83 5.29 -10.47 -31.95
CA GLU A 83 5.35 -9.56 -33.12
C GLU A 83 6.55 -9.90 -34.01
N GLN A 84 7.71 -10.17 -33.42
CA GLN A 84 8.89 -10.59 -34.16
C GLN A 84 8.71 -11.95 -34.84
N GLU A 85 8.07 -12.91 -34.16
CA GLU A 85 7.77 -14.23 -34.74
C GLU A 85 6.80 -14.12 -35.91
N ILE A 86 5.75 -13.30 -35.78
CA ILE A 86 4.81 -13.02 -36.88
C ILE A 86 5.54 -12.42 -38.08
N ALA A 87 6.40 -11.42 -37.86
CA ALA A 87 7.18 -10.79 -38.93
C ALA A 87 8.13 -11.78 -39.63
N ASP A 88 8.80 -12.64 -38.86
CA ASP A 88 9.67 -13.68 -39.40
C ASP A 88 8.88 -14.72 -40.23
N LEU A 89 7.70 -15.12 -39.77
CA LEU A 89 6.80 -16.03 -40.47
C LEU A 89 6.24 -15.40 -41.75
N GLN A 90 5.83 -14.13 -41.73
CA GLN A 90 5.36 -13.40 -42.91
C GLN A 90 6.47 -13.32 -43.97
N ARG A 91 7.71 -13.00 -43.58
CA ARG A 91 8.86 -13.01 -44.50
C ARG A 91 9.06 -14.38 -45.13
N ARG A 92 9.05 -15.45 -44.32
CA ARG A 92 9.22 -16.84 -44.83
C ARG A 92 8.09 -17.25 -45.76
N LEU A 93 6.85 -16.82 -45.47
CA LEU A 93 5.69 -17.07 -46.35
C LEU A 93 5.91 -16.41 -47.72
N THR A 94 6.30 -15.14 -47.77
CA THR A 94 6.58 -14.43 -49.04
C THR A 94 7.73 -15.07 -49.82
N GLU A 95 8.80 -15.50 -49.15
CA GLU A 95 9.92 -16.22 -49.79
C GLU A 95 9.47 -17.55 -50.43
N LEU A 96 8.61 -18.31 -49.73
CA LEU A 96 8.03 -19.56 -50.24
C LEU A 96 7.08 -19.31 -51.42
N GLU A 97 6.27 -18.26 -51.37
CA GLU A 97 5.40 -17.85 -52.49
C GLU A 97 6.22 -17.46 -53.73
N GLN A 98 7.34 -16.75 -53.57
CA GLN A 98 8.20 -16.41 -54.72
C GLN A 98 8.82 -17.66 -55.37
N LEU A 99 9.27 -18.62 -54.56
CA LEU A 99 9.83 -19.88 -55.06
C LEU A 99 8.79 -20.73 -55.80
N SER A 100 7.54 -20.77 -55.34
CA SER A 100 6.49 -21.57 -55.99
C SER A 100 6.13 -21.07 -57.40
N HIS A 101 6.35 -19.79 -57.68
CA HIS A 101 6.12 -19.18 -59.00
C HIS A 101 7.35 -19.26 -59.93
N THR A 102 8.47 -19.80 -59.45
CA THR A 102 9.71 -19.91 -60.23
C THR A 102 9.63 -21.13 -61.18
N HIS A 103 9.83 -20.90 -62.49
CA HIS A 103 9.78 -21.96 -63.52
C HIS A 103 11.10 -22.75 -63.67
N ASP A 104 12.18 -22.32 -63.00
CA ASP A 104 13.45 -23.04 -62.96
C ASP A 104 13.43 -24.09 -61.84
N HIS A 105 13.05 -25.31 -62.21
CA HIS A 105 12.94 -26.43 -61.28
C HIS A 105 14.29 -26.90 -60.71
N ILE A 106 15.42 -26.61 -61.36
CA ILE A 106 16.76 -26.95 -60.85
C ILE A 106 17.14 -25.99 -59.72
N TYR A 107 16.84 -24.70 -59.87
CA TYR A 107 17.03 -23.70 -58.81
C TYR A 107 16.19 -24.01 -57.57
N VAL A 108 14.92 -24.41 -57.76
CA VAL A 108 14.04 -24.82 -56.64
C VAL A 108 14.62 -26.04 -55.91
N LEU A 109 15.08 -27.06 -56.64
CA LEU A 109 15.70 -28.25 -56.04
C LEU A 109 17.01 -27.91 -55.30
N GLN A 110 17.84 -26.99 -55.84
CA GLN A 110 19.04 -26.52 -55.14
C GLN A 110 18.72 -25.69 -53.90
N ALA A 111 17.68 -24.85 -53.92
CA ALA A 111 17.25 -24.06 -52.78
C ALA A 111 16.75 -24.94 -51.62
N LEU A 112 16.00 -26.00 -51.95
CA LEU A 112 15.53 -27.01 -50.99
C LEU A 112 16.68 -27.89 -50.49
N ALA A 113 17.56 -28.38 -51.39
CA ALA A 113 18.66 -29.28 -51.04
C ALA A 113 19.81 -28.59 -50.28
N SER A 114 20.04 -27.29 -50.52
CA SER A 114 21.08 -26.52 -49.82
C SER A 114 20.71 -26.16 -48.39
N GLY A 115 19.49 -26.47 -47.94
CA GLY A 115 19.02 -26.11 -46.61
C GLY A 115 19.16 -24.62 -46.30
N ARG A 116 19.14 -23.75 -47.33
CA ARG A 116 19.24 -22.30 -47.13
C ARG A 116 17.95 -21.87 -46.46
N GLN A 117 17.99 -21.70 -45.14
CA GLN A 117 16.95 -21.07 -44.32
C GLN A 117 15.55 -21.72 -44.32
N PHE A 118 15.20 -22.62 -45.25
CA PHE A 118 13.82 -23.14 -45.37
C PHE A 118 13.49 -24.25 -44.39
N LEU A 119 14.48 -24.90 -43.78
CA LEU A 119 14.30 -26.01 -42.84
C LEU A 119 14.98 -25.75 -41.49
N ARG A 120 15.14 -24.48 -41.09
CA ARG A 120 15.44 -24.18 -39.67
C ARG A 120 14.17 -24.32 -38.84
N GLU A 121 13.56 -25.51 -38.90
CA GLU A 121 12.49 -25.96 -38.01
C GLU A 121 12.98 -26.16 -36.57
N ASN A 122 14.29 -26.05 -36.33
CA ASN A 122 14.90 -26.22 -35.02
C ASN A 122 15.32 -24.89 -34.39
N ARG A 123 14.36 -23.98 -34.18
CA ARG A 123 14.37 -23.21 -32.92
C ARG A 123 13.54 -24.01 -31.94
N PRO A 124 14.04 -24.37 -30.74
CA PRO A 124 13.27 -25.09 -29.72
C PRO A 124 11.98 -24.37 -29.27
N ASP A 125 11.75 -23.16 -29.77
CA ASP A 125 10.68 -22.25 -29.37
C ASP A 125 9.36 -22.47 -30.14
N PHE A 126 9.28 -23.43 -31.07
CA PHE A 126 8.05 -23.80 -31.81
C PHE A 126 6.92 -24.40 -30.92
N LEU A 127 7.01 -24.22 -29.60
CA LEU A 127 5.96 -24.50 -28.61
C LEU A 127 5.43 -23.20 -28.00
N THR A 128 5.14 -22.20 -28.83
CA THR A 128 4.32 -21.04 -28.44
C THR A 128 2.89 -21.41 -28.05
N SER A 129 2.49 -22.68 -28.22
CA SER A 129 1.25 -23.28 -27.72
C SER A 129 1.05 -23.17 -26.19
N ASN A 130 2.05 -22.70 -25.44
CA ASN A 130 1.99 -22.51 -24.00
C ASN A 130 2.28 -21.08 -23.52
N ILE A 131 2.14 -20.04 -24.37
CA ILE A 131 2.12 -18.65 -23.86
C ILE A 131 0.86 -18.47 -23.01
N ARG A 132 0.95 -18.85 -21.73
CA ARG A 132 -0.04 -18.49 -20.71
C ARG A 132 0.10 -17.01 -20.46
N VAL A 133 -0.69 -16.24 -21.18
CA VAL A 133 -1.03 -14.88 -20.76
C VAL A 133 -1.74 -15.04 -19.42
N HIS A 134 -1.08 -14.66 -18.32
CA HIS A 134 -1.76 -14.51 -17.04
C HIS A 134 -2.68 -13.29 -17.15
N GLN A 135 -3.88 -13.50 -17.72
CA GLN A 135 -4.83 -12.44 -18.06
C GLN A 135 -5.46 -11.76 -16.84
N HIS A 136 -5.24 -12.27 -15.63
CA HIS A 136 -5.89 -11.78 -14.43
C HIS A 136 -4.87 -11.52 -13.32
N LEU A 137 -4.17 -10.39 -13.41
CA LEU A 137 -3.57 -9.80 -12.22
C LEU A 137 -4.72 -9.35 -11.30
N SER A 138 -4.94 -10.07 -10.21
CA SER A 138 -5.92 -9.71 -9.20
C SER A 138 -5.22 -9.18 -7.95
N PHE A 139 -5.75 -8.06 -7.44
CA PHE A 139 -5.37 -7.49 -6.15
C PHE A 139 -6.42 -7.76 -5.06
N ASP A 140 -7.34 -8.72 -5.32
CA ASP A 140 -8.40 -9.07 -4.36
C ASP A 140 -7.81 -9.53 -3.03
N GLY A 141 -6.67 -10.23 -3.04
CA GLY A 141 -5.96 -10.62 -1.82
C GLY A 141 -5.57 -9.42 -0.97
N VAL A 142 -4.96 -8.38 -1.58
CA VAL A 142 -4.59 -7.14 -0.90
C VAL A 142 -5.83 -6.43 -0.36
N ARG A 143 -6.88 -6.31 -1.18
CA ARG A 143 -8.14 -5.67 -0.77
C ARG A 143 -8.78 -6.40 0.41
N ASN A 144 -8.87 -7.73 0.35
CA ASN A 144 -9.48 -8.54 1.40
C ASN A 144 -8.68 -8.45 2.70
N SER A 145 -7.35 -8.56 2.64
CA SER A 145 -6.50 -8.41 3.82
C SER A 145 -6.59 -7.01 4.45
N LEU A 146 -6.72 -5.95 3.64
CA LEU A 146 -6.93 -4.59 4.16
C LEU A 146 -8.31 -4.41 4.79
N SER A 147 -9.35 -5.03 4.24
CA SER A 147 -10.68 -5.06 4.85
C SER A 147 -10.67 -5.77 6.20
N ASP A 148 -9.99 -6.91 6.28
CA ASP A 148 -9.83 -7.66 7.54
C ASP A 148 -9.04 -6.85 8.58
N LEU A 149 -7.95 -6.19 8.15
CA LEU A 149 -7.16 -5.30 8.99
C LEU A 149 -8.02 -4.16 9.54
N LYS A 150 -8.80 -3.49 8.67
CA LYS A 150 -9.71 -2.41 9.08
C LYS A 150 -10.67 -2.89 10.17
N LYS A 151 -11.35 -4.01 9.93
CA LYS A 151 -12.30 -4.57 10.90
C LYS A 151 -11.65 -4.85 12.25
N ARG A 152 -10.49 -5.51 12.25
CA ARG A 152 -9.75 -5.83 13.49
C ARG A 152 -9.29 -4.57 14.22
N LEU A 153 -8.88 -3.53 13.49
CA LEU A 153 -8.46 -2.27 14.08
C LEU A 153 -9.66 -1.54 14.72
N GLU A 154 -10.82 -1.56 14.08
CA GLU A 154 -12.06 -0.99 14.62
C GLU A 154 -12.49 -1.70 15.92
N GLU A 155 -12.50 -3.04 15.91
CA GLU A 155 -12.80 -3.86 17.11
C GLU A 155 -11.81 -3.59 18.25
N PHE A 156 -10.51 -3.56 17.93
CA PHE A 156 -9.46 -3.28 18.92
C PHE A 156 -9.58 -1.88 19.50
N CYS A 157 -9.83 -0.87 18.65
CA CYS A 157 -10.06 0.49 19.11
C CYS A 157 -11.24 0.53 20.08
N GLU A 158 -12.39 -0.03 19.71
CA GLU A 158 -13.57 -0.05 20.58
C GLU A 158 -13.26 -0.69 21.95
N GLU A 159 -12.53 -1.81 21.98
CA GLU A 159 -12.12 -2.45 23.23
C GLU A 159 -11.22 -1.55 24.09
N GLU A 160 -10.21 -0.91 23.51
CA GLU A 160 -9.26 -0.07 24.25
C GLU A 160 -9.91 1.26 24.70
N PHE A 161 -10.74 1.88 23.86
CA PHE A 161 -11.43 3.13 24.23
C PHE A 161 -12.45 2.90 25.35
N ASN A 162 -13.08 1.73 25.41
CA ASN A 162 -13.98 1.37 26.52
C ASN A 162 -13.26 1.20 27.87
N LYS A 163 -11.93 1.00 27.88
CA LYS A 163 -11.12 0.94 29.11
C LYS A 163 -10.77 2.33 29.66
N ILE A 164 -10.98 3.39 28.89
CA ILE A 164 -10.74 4.76 29.35
C ILE A 164 -11.82 5.12 30.38
N PRO A 165 -11.44 5.44 31.64
CA PRO A 165 -12.41 5.66 32.68
C PRO A 165 -13.28 6.89 32.37
N PRO A 166 -14.61 6.80 32.54
CA PRO A 166 -15.45 7.98 32.49
C PRO A 166 -15.09 8.90 33.67
N HIS A 167 -14.93 10.19 33.40
CA HIS A 167 -14.76 11.23 34.42
C HIS A 167 -16.12 11.82 34.82
#